data_AF-A0A024VQM8-F1
#
_entry.id   AF-A0A024VQM8-F1
#
_cell.length_a   1.000
_cell.length_b   1.000
_cell.length_c   1.000
_cell.angle_alpha   90.00
_cell.angle_beta   90.00
_cell.angle_gamma   90.00
#
_symmetry.space_group_name_H-M   'P 1'
#
loop_
_entity.id
_entity.type
_entity.pdbx_description
1 polymer ?
#
loop_
_entity_poly.entity_id
_entity_poly.type
_entity_poly.pdbx_seq_one_letter_code
_entity_poly.pdbx_strand_id
1 'polypeptide(L)'
;MRKCLSSIKAHSNKYSIKCHIYLREWSNNKNKRMYISSLLNYKVEETYKYSCVVPYKNDNIFTLEKQIYDEKYSHVFIDKNIEIESDLYYLYKLLINSRTIEQIRLEVYRSYCAYENNFINDMKKINWNAYIPFSSVLKEPEISITSIKSRLYHTCMIKNIILNIIKRQQQLYIEKNGDENI
;
A
#
# COMPACT_ATOMS: atom_id res chain seq x y z
N MET A 1 25.51 35.74 27.13
CA MET A 1 25.75 34.41 26.51
C MET A 1 24.88 33.37 27.20
N ARG A 2 23.82 32.90 26.54
CA ARG A 2 22.96 31.80 27.04
C ARG A 2 22.88 30.73 25.95
N LYS A 3 23.23 29.51 26.32
CA LYS A 3 23.21 28.30 25.48
C LYS A 3 21.76 27.92 25.20
N CYS A 4 21.37 27.82 23.92
CA CYS A 4 20.12 27.19 23.54
C CYS A 4 20.38 25.70 23.29
N LEU A 5 19.88 24.87 24.20
CA LEU A 5 19.75 23.42 24.03
C LEU A 5 18.69 23.15 22.95
N SER A 6 19.12 22.68 21.78
CA SER A 6 18.20 22.10 20.80
C SER A 6 17.95 20.64 21.16
N SER A 7 16.79 20.35 21.75
CA SER A 7 16.31 18.98 21.92
C SER A 7 15.94 18.41 20.55
N ILE A 8 16.76 17.51 20.02
CA ILE A 8 16.43 16.71 18.83
C ILE A 8 15.42 15.64 19.28
N LYS A 9 14.13 15.86 19.01
CA LYS A 9 13.13 14.80 19.08
C LYS A 9 13.22 13.98 17.80
N ALA A 10 13.91 12.84 17.86
CA ALA A 10 13.84 11.83 16.83
C ALA A 10 12.41 11.26 16.79
N HIS A 11 11.68 11.54 15.71
CA HIS A 11 10.42 10.86 15.45
C HIS A 11 10.70 9.50 14.82
N SER A 12 10.43 8.45 15.59
CA SER A 12 10.42 7.05 15.20
C SER A 12 9.58 6.82 13.94
N ASN A 13 10.13 6.03 13.01
CA ASN A 13 9.52 5.56 11.76
C ASN A 13 8.02 5.28 11.91
N LYS A 14 7.19 6.14 11.31
CA LYS A 14 5.76 5.92 11.14
C LYS A 14 5.53 5.16 9.84
N TYR A 15 5.23 3.86 9.94
CA TYR A 15 4.63 3.15 8.82
C TYR A 15 3.17 3.61 8.68
N SER A 16 2.91 4.54 7.78
CA SER A 16 1.55 4.94 7.42
C SER A 16 1.07 4.10 6.24
N ILE A 17 0.13 3.19 6.46
CA ILE A 17 -0.56 2.49 5.37
C ILE A 17 -1.69 3.40 4.88
N LYS A 18 -1.42 4.11 3.78
CA LYS A 18 -2.41 4.94 3.09
C LYS A 18 -3.22 4.06 2.13
N CYS A 19 -4.33 3.50 2.58
CA CYS A 19 -5.29 2.83 1.71
C CYS A 19 -6.07 3.88 0.90
N HIS A 20 -5.75 4.04 -0.39
CA HIS A 20 -6.56 4.86 -1.30
C HIS A 20 -7.64 3.98 -1.93
N ILE A 21 -8.89 4.19 -1.54
CA ILE A 21 -10.04 3.64 -2.26
C ILE A 21 -10.34 4.60 -3.39
N TYR A 22 -9.76 4.35 -4.58
CA TYR A 22 -10.14 5.06 -5.80
C TYR A 22 -11.35 4.37 -6.43
N LEU A 23 -12.51 5.03 -6.41
CA LEU A 23 -13.61 4.70 -7.32
C LEU A 23 -13.36 5.38 -8.66
N ARG A 24 -12.81 4.62 -9.62
CA ARG A 24 -12.94 4.96 -11.03
C ARG A 24 -12.95 3.68 -11.86
N GLU A 25 -13.96 3.57 -12.72
CA GLU A 25 -14.06 2.53 -13.73
C GLU A 25 -12.83 2.56 -14.61
N TRP A 26 -12.14 1.42 -14.69
CA TRP A 26 -11.26 1.14 -15.82
C TRP A 26 -12.00 0.16 -16.72
N SER A 27 -12.44 0.66 -17.87
CA SER A 27 -12.92 -0.16 -18.96
C SER A 27 -11.76 -0.96 -19.56
N ASN A 28 -12.05 -2.24 -19.79
CA ASN A 28 -11.34 -3.20 -20.63
C ASN A 28 -9.92 -3.62 -20.22
N ASN A 29 -9.85 -4.60 -19.32
CA ASN A 29 -9.42 -5.94 -19.76
C ASN A 29 -9.99 -7.03 -18.85
N LYS A 30 -10.87 -7.85 -19.41
CA LYS A 30 -11.39 -9.06 -18.76
C LYS A 30 -10.29 -10.12 -18.72
N ASN A 31 -10.18 -10.79 -17.58
CA ASN A 31 -9.57 -12.11 -17.34
C ASN A 31 -8.04 -12.15 -17.09
N LYS A 32 -7.64 -12.30 -15.82
CA LYS A 32 -7.14 -13.57 -15.24
C LYS A 32 -6.48 -13.32 -13.88
N ARG A 33 -7.20 -13.60 -12.79
CA ARG A 33 -6.55 -14.20 -11.62
C ARG A 33 -6.42 -15.68 -11.95
N MET A 34 -5.21 -16.15 -12.22
CA MET A 34 -4.95 -17.55 -12.48
C MET A 34 -4.01 -18.06 -11.39
N TYR A 35 -4.57 -18.76 -10.41
CA TYR A 35 -3.80 -19.75 -9.67
C TYR A 35 -3.46 -20.85 -10.69
N ILE A 36 -2.17 -21.02 -11.00
CA ILE A 36 -1.69 -22.19 -11.74
C ILE A 36 -0.61 -22.84 -10.90
N SER A 37 -0.95 -23.97 -10.30
CA SER A 37 0.02 -25.00 -9.97
C SER A 37 0.53 -25.61 -11.28
N SER A 38 1.66 -25.13 -11.79
CA SER A 38 2.36 -25.75 -12.92
C SER A 38 3.66 -26.36 -12.43
N LEU A 39 3.84 -27.66 -12.70
CA LEU A 39 5.04 -28.48 -12.45
C LEU A 39 6.25 -28.11 -13.34
N LEU A 40 6.36 -26.85 -13.74
CA LEU A 40 7.51 -26.32 -14.47
C LEU A 40 8.09 -25.19 -13.62
N ASN A 41 9.35 -25.33 -13.22
CA ASN A 41 10.13 -24.33 -12.48
C ASN A 41 10.42 -23.08 -13.33
N TYR A 42 9.38 -22.43 -13.85
CA TYR A 42 9.46 -21.00 -14.15
C TYR A 42 9.26 -20.29 -12.83
N LYS A 43 10.33 -19.69 -12.28
CA LYS A 43 10.18 -18.70 -11.22
C LYS A 43 9.36 -17.56 -11.82
N VAL A 44 8.04 -17.61 -11.64
CA VAL A 44 7.17 -16.49 -11.95
C VAL A 44 7.69 -15.33 -11.11
N GLU A 45 8.28 -14.32 -11.74
CA GLU A 45 8.73 -13.11 -11.06
C GLU A 45 7.48 -12.51 -10.39
N GLU A 46 7.44 -12.50 -9.05
CA GLU A 46 6.34 -11.88 -8.32
C GLU A 46 6.32 -10.38 -8.62
N THR A 47 5.25 -9.92 -9.24
CA THR A 47 5.02 -8.51 -9.51
C THR A 47 4.16 -7.87 -8.42
N TYR A 48 4.50 -6.63 -8.09
CA TYR A 48 3.86 -5.81 -7.08
C TYR A 48 3.33 -4.56 -7.74
N LYS A 49 2.07 -4.23 -7.44
CA LYS A 49 1.46 -2.99 -7.91
C LYS A 49 1.56 -1.90 -6.85
N TYR A 50 2.02 -0.73 -7.23
CA TYR A 50 2.17 0.39 -6.32
C TYR A 50 2.00 1.74 -7.05
N SER A 51 1.77 2.78 -6.26
CA SER A 51 1.69 4.16 -6.75
C SER A 51 2.76 5.03 -6.10
N CYS A 52 3.48 5.78 -6.92
CA CYS A 52 4.48 6.76 -6.49
C CYS A 52 3.85 8.15 -6.55
N VAL A 53 3.79 8.83 -5.42
CA VAL A 53 3.30 10.21 -5.30
C VAL A 53 4.42 11.15 -5.67
N VAL A 54 4.13 12.06 -6.59
CA VAL A 54 5.11 13.00 -7.13
C VAL A 54 4.58 14.45 -7.05
N PRO A 55 5.46 15.44 -6.81
CA PRO A 55 5.05 16.83 -6.59
C PRO A 55 4.56 17.53 -7.87
N TYR A 56 5.09 17.14 -9.02
CA TYR A 56 4.90 17.83 -10.31
C TYR A 56 4.08 17.01 -11.30
N LYS A 57 3.41 17.71 -12.22
CA LYS A 57 2.73 17.08 -13.35
C LYS A 57 3.75 16.59 -14.38
N ASN A 58 3.58 15.33 -14.79
CA ASN A 58 4.13 14.56 -15.91
C ASN A 58 5.47 14.97 -16.55
N ASP A 59 5.58 16.16 -17.15
CA ASP A 59 6.54 16.41 -18.24
C ASP A 59 8.01 16.49 -17.78
N ASN A 60 8.25 16.71 -16.48
CA ASN A 60 9.61 16.92 -15.95
C ASN A 60 10.21 15.71 -15.23
N ILE A 61 9.42 14.69 -14.85
CA ILE A 61 9.94 13.67 -13.93
C ILE A 61 10.86 12.69 -14.66
N PHE A 62 10.45 12.16 -15.80
CA PHE A 62 11.29 11.26 -16.58
C PHE A 62 12.53 11.93 -17.16
N THR A 63 12.43 13.21 -17.51
CA THR A 63 13.57 13.96 -18.03
C THR A 63 14.61 14.22 -16.93
N LEU A 64 14.17 14.47 -15.70
CA LEU A 64 15.05 14.67 -14.55
C LEU A 64 15.64 13.35 -14.01
N GLU A 65 14.93 12.23 -14.13
CA GLU A 65 15.29 10.95 -13.49
C GLU A 65 15.38 9.76 -14.48
N LYS A 66 15.78 10.02 -15.73
CA LYS A 66 15.79 9.01 -16.81
C LYS A 66 16.56 7.72 -16.48
N GLN A 67 17.61 7.80 -15.67
CA GLN A 67 18.45 6.63 -15.29
C GLN A 67 17.81 5.77 -14.19
N ILE A 68 16.83 6.31 -13.49
CA ILE A 68 16.19 5.66 -12.34
C ILE A 68 15.02 4.80 -12.84
N TYR A 69 14.19 5.38 -13.72
CA TYR A 69 13.06 4.67 -14.30
C TYR A 69 13.50 3.66 -15.35
N ASP A 70 13.13 2.40 -15.15
CA ASP A 70 13.46 1.31 -16.06
C ASP A 70 12.36 1.16 -17.11
N GLU A 71 12.73 1.27 -18.39
CA GLU A 71 11.84 1.15 -19.54
C GLU A 71 11.20 -0.24 -19.67
N LYS A 72 11.73 -1.26 -18.96
CA LYS A 72 11.11 -2.60 -18.85
C LYS A 72 9.71 -2.54 -18.25
N TYR A 73 9.47 -1.64 -17.29
CA TYR A 73 8.21 -1.56 -16.54
C TYR A 73 7.30 -0.48 -17.10
N SER A 74 5.99 -0.71 -17.06
CA SER A 74 5.01 0.31 -17.43
C SER A 74 4.85 1.34 -16.30
N HIS A 75 4.78 2.61 -16.67
CA HIS A 75 4.51 3.71 -15.75
C HIS A 75 3.30 4.49 -16.26
N VAL A 76 2.20 4.44 -15.50
CA VAL A 76 0.95 5.11 -15.88
C VAL A 76 0.75 6.34 -14.99
N PHE A 77 0.72 7.52 -15.59
CA PHE A 77 0.59 8.78 -14.86
C PHE A 77 -0.87 9.18 -14.71
N ILE A 78 -1.27 9.39 -13.46
CA ILE A 78 -2.63 9.80 -13.10
C ILE A 78 -2.52 10.92 -12.07
N ASP A 79 -2.88 12.14 -12.48
CA ASP A 79 -2.80 13.37 -11.69
C ASP A 79 -1.39 13.64 -11.12
N LYS A 80 -1.16 13.24 -9.86
CA LYS A 80 0.11 13.38 -9.11
C LYS A 80 0.68 12.02 -8.69
N ASN A 81 0.24 10.95 -9.33
CA ASN A 81 0.66 9.59 -9.05
C ASN A 81 1.21 8.93 -10.31
N ILE A 82 2.21 8.06 -10.11
CA ILE A 82 2.72 7.13 -11.11
C ILE A 82 2.34 5.73 -10.65
N GLU A 83 1.42 5.07 -11.34
CA GLU A 83 1.12 3.65 -11.11
C GLU A 83 2.16 2.79 -11.83
N ILE A 84 2.72 1.84 -11.10
CA ILE A 84 3.78 0.95 -11.57
C ILE A 84 3.45 -0.48 -11.12
N GLU A 85 3.71 -1.44 -11.99
CA GLU A 85 3.71 -2.87 -11.66
C GLU A 85 5.09 -3.45 -11.98
N SER A 86 5.80 -3.92 -10.96
CA SER A 86 7.19 -4.39 -11.10
C SER A 86 7.59 -5.41 -10.05
N ASP A 87 8.79 -5.95 -10.17
CA ASP A 87 9.43 -6.71 -9.10
C ASP A 87 9.79 -5.83 -7.87
N LEU A 88 10.14 -6.49 -6.78
CA LEU A 88 10.60 -5.88 -5.53
C LEU A 88 11.94 -5.14 -5.70
N TYR A 89 12.82 -5.62 -6.58
CA TYR A 89 14.12 -5.01 -6.82
C TYR A 89 13.95 -3.58 -7.37
N TYR A 90 13.06 -3.41 -8.35
CA TYR A 90 12.78 -2.12 -8.93
C TYR A 90 12.07 -1.18 -7.95
N LEU A 91 11.15 -1.71 -7.12
CA LEU A 91 10.55 -0.95 -6.03
C LEU A 91 11.64 -0.38 -5.08
N TYR A 92 12.61 -1.19 -4.67
CA TYR A 92 13.72 -0.72 -3.84
C TYR A 92 14.65 0.25 -4.56
N LYS A 93 14.91 0.04 -5.86
CA LYS A 93 15.67 0.98 -6.70
C LYS A 93 15.02 2.36 -6.67
N LEU A 94 13.70 2.43 -6.82
CA LEU A 94 12.95 3.69 -6.75
C LEU A 94 13.02 4.33 -5.36
N LEU A 95 12.83 3.54 -4.29
CA LEU A 95 12.90 4.02 -2.91
C LEU A 95 14.25 4.66 -2.55
N ILE A 96 15.35 4.09 -3.04
CA ILE A 96 16.71 4.54 -2.70
C ILE A 96 17.15 5.70 -3.58
N ASN A 97 16.84 5.64 -4.88
CA ASN A 97 17.47 6.54 -5.85
C ASN A 97 16.60 7.71 -6.29
N SER A 98 15.26 7.60 -6.22
CA SER A 98 14.40 8.70 -6.64
C SER A 98 14.45 9.84 -5.64
N ARG A 99 14.64 11.06 -6.16
CA ARG A 99 14.61 12.32 -5.42
C ARG A 99 13.30 13.06 -5.61
N THR A 100 12.49 12.66 -6.58
CA THR A 100 11.20 13.29 -6.89
C THR A 100 10.02 12.61 -6.22
N ILE A 101 10.12 11.33 -5.87
CA ILE A 101 9.03 10.59 -5.25
C ILE A 101 8.90 10.98 -3.77
N GLU A 102 7.74 11.52 -3.39
CA GLU A 102 7.45 11.89 -2.00
C GLU A 102 7.02 10.68 -1.15
N GLN A 103 6.29 9.75 -1.77
CA GLN A 103 5.73 8.60 -1.10
C GLN A 103 5.50 7.47 -2.09
N ILE A 104 5.84 6.24 -1.70
CA ILE A 104 5.42 5.03 -2.41
C ILE A 104 4.31 4.33 -1.61
N ARG A 105 3.26 3.90 -2.31
CA ARG A 105 2.09 3.23 -1.71
C ARG A 105 1.86 1.90 -2.41
N LEU A 106 2.03 0.82 -1.67
CA LEU A 106 1.75 -0.54 -2.15
C LEU A 106 0.24 -0.78 -2.23
N GLU A 107 -0.23 -1.32 -3.36
CA GLU A 107 -1.62 -1.73 -3.55
C GLU A 107 -1.83 -3.14 -2.97
N VAL A 108 -2.35 -3.20 -1.74
CA VAL A 108 -2.62 -4.48 -1.05
C VAL A 108 -3.86 -5.18 -1.60
N TYR A 109 -4.88 -4.40 -1.96
CA TYR A 109 -6.15 -4.95 -2.43
C TYR A 109 -6.93 -3.91 -3.23
N ARG A 110 -7.62 -4.37 -4.27
CA ARG A 110 -8.54 -3.58 -5.08
C ARG A 110 -9.80 -4.38 -5.38
N SER A 111 -10.94 -3.80 -5.03
CA SER A 111 -12.25 -4.32 -5.41
C SER A 111 -13.25 -3.19 -5.61
N TYR A 112 -14.30 -3.49 -6.35
CA TYR A 112 -15.47 -2.63 -6.43
C TYR A 112 -16.43 -2.98 -5.29
N CYS A 113 -16.71 -2.01 -4.42
CA CYS A 113 -17.59 -2.23 -3.29
C CYS A 113 -18.52 -1.03 -3.06
N ALA A 114 -19.82 -1.25 -3.25
CA ALA A 114 -20.85 -0.22 -3.04
C ALA A 114 -21.54 -0.31 -1.67
N TYR A 115 -21.46 -1.46 -0.99
CA TYR A 115 -22.21 -1.75 0.23
C TYR A 115 -21.29 -2.22 1.36
N GLU A 116 -21.64 -1.89 2.59
CA GLU A 116 -20.81 -2.15 3.76
C GLU A 116 -20.50 -3.64 3.96
N ASN A 117 -21.50 -4.51 3.83
CA ASN A 117 -21.30 -5.96 4.01
C ASN A 117 -20.27 -6.53 3.03
N ASN A 118 -20.28 -6.06 1.79
CA ASN A 118 -19.31 -6.47 0.77
C ASN A 118 -17.91 -5.95 1.14
N PHE A 119 -17.83 -4.72 1.66
CA PHE A 119 -16.58 -4.10 2.09
C PHE A 119 -15.95 -4.90 3.24
N ILE A 120 -16.75 -5.23 4.26
CA ILE A 120 -16.33 -6.04 5.40
C ILE A 120 -15.81 -7.40 4.93
N ASN A 121 -16.55 -8.06 4.04
CA ASN A 121 -16.16 -9.38 3.52
C ASN A 121 -14.86 -9.32 2.71
N ASP A 122 -14.67 -8.26 1.94
CA ASP A 122 -13.44 -8.06 1.17
C ASP A 122 -12.23 -7.77 2.08
N MET A 123 -12.39 -6.90 3.07
CA MET A 123 -11.31 -6.60 4.03
C MET A 123 -10.92 -7.81 4.88
N LYS A 124 -11.85 -8.73 5.16
CA LYS A 124 -11.58 -10.00 5.86
C LYS A 124 -10.77 -11.00 5.04
N LYS A 125 -10.82 -10.94 3.70
CA LYS A 125 -10.07 -11.85 2.82
C LYS A 125 -8.59 -11.50 2.74
N ILE A 126 -8.22 -10.27 3.07
CA ILE A 126 -6.83 -9.82 3.05
C ILE A 126 -6.09 -10.51 4.21
N ASN A 127 -4.95 -11.12 3.91
CA ASN A 127 -4.03 -11.64 4.91
C ASN A 127 -3.18 -10.48 5.46
N TRP A 128 -3.70 -9.76 6.47
CA TRP A 128 -3.05 -8.55 6.98
C TRP A 128 -1.70 -8.83 7.64
N ASN A 129 -1.47 -10.03 8.18
CA ASN A 129 -0.19 -10.43 8.76
C ASN A 129 0.97 -10.45 7.74
N ALA A 130 0.67 -10.59 6.44
CA ALA A 130 1.69 -10.54 5.40
C ALA A 130 2.27 -9.12 5.19
N TYR A 131 1.55 -8.09 5.64
CA TYR A 131 1.90 -6.68 5.41
C TYR A 131 2.12 -5.90 6.71
N ILE A 132 1.50 -6.34 7.80
CA ILE A 132 1.58 -5.71 9.12
C ILE A 132 2.02 -6.78 10.10
N PRO A 133 3.16 -6.62 10.79
CA PRO A 133 3.58 -7.55 11.81
C PRO A 133 2.56 -7.57 12.96
N PHE A 134 2.09 -8.76 13.31
CA PHE A 134 1.19 -8.98 14.43
C PHE A 134 1.98 -9.27 15.70
N SER A 135 1.78 -8.44 16.73
CA SER A 135 2.36 -8.60 18.07
C SER A 135 1.52 -7.81 19.07
N SER A 136 1.38 -8.28 20.31
CA SER A 136 0.63 -7.54 21.34
C SER A 136 1.27 -6.21 21.74
N VAL A 137 2.57 -6.04 21.46
CA VAL A 137 3.38 -4.89 21.86
C VAL A 137 3.39 -3.80 20.78
N LEU A 138 3.10 -4.17 19.54
CA LEU A 138 3.14 -3.22 18.42
C LEU A 138 1.90 -2.32 18.41
N LYS A 139 2.14 -1.04 18.10
CA LYS A 139 1.07 -0.05 17.99
C LYS A 139 0.15 -0.36 16.82
N GLU A 140 -1.11 -0.01 16.99
CA GLU A 140 -2.12 -0.10 15.93
C GLU A 140 -1.69 0.73 14.69
N PRO A 141 -1.93 0.21 13.48
CA PRO A 141 -1.58 0.92 12.26
C PRO A 141 -2.37 2.23 12.14
N GLU A 142 -1.70 3.30 11.73
CA GLU A 142 -2.37 4.56 11.39
C GLU A 142 -3.10 4.41 10.05
N ILE A 143 -4.44 4.41 10.09
CA ILE A 143 -5.29 4.30 8.89
C ILE A 143 -5.86 5.66 8.50
N SER A 144 -5.62 6.07 7.25
CA SER A 144 -6.23 7.22 6.60
C SER A 144 -7.15 6.77 5.46
N ILE A 145 -8.36 7.33 5.38
CA ILE A 145 -9.37 6.94 4.38
C ILE A 145 -9.83 8.16 3.60
N THR A 146 -9.83 8.01 2.29
CA THR A 146 -10.42 8.96 1.34
C THR A 146 -11.62 8.30 0.67
N SER A 147 -12.76 8.97 0.66
CA SER A 147 -13.95 8.54 -0.07
C SER A 147 -14.45 9.68 -0.94
N ILE A 148 -14.57 9.44 -2.24
CA ILE A 148 -14.91 10.48 -3.23
C ILE A 148 -16.03 9.92 -4.10
N LYS A 149 -17.19 10.59 -4.10
CA LYS A 149 -18.37 10.20 -4.88
C LYS A 149 -18.79 8.73 -4.65
N SER A 150 -18.60 8.22 -3.42
CA SER A 150 -18.93 6.85 -3.03
C SER A 150 -20.19 6.77 -2.19
N ARG A 151 -20.91 5.64 -2.26
CA ARG A 151 -22.00 5.32 -1.31
C ARG A 151 -21.48 5.14 0.12
N LEU A 152 -20.28 4.57 0.28
CA LEU A 152 -19.58 4.47 1.55
C LEU A 152 -18.77 5.76 1.79
N TYR A 153 -19.43 6.81 2.27
CA TYR A 153 -18.82 8.13 2.46
C TYR A 153 -18.36 8.41 3.90
N HIS A 154 -18.89 7.68 4.90
CA HIS A 154 -18.51 7.85 6.30
C HIS A 154 -17.12 7.27 6.59
N THR A 155 -16.08 8.07 6.37
CA THR A 155 -14.67 7.65 6.49
C THR A 155 -14.30 7.15 7.89
N CYS A 156 -14.82 7.74 8.96
CA CYS A 156 -14.58 7.28 10.34
C CYS A 156 -15.13 5.87 10.57
N MET A 157 -16.30 5.56 10.02
CA MET A 157 -16.90 4.23 10.13
C MET A 157 -16.08 3.18 9.39
N ILE A 158 -15.67 3.49 8.15
CA ILE A 158 -14.82 2.60 7.35
C ILE A 158 -13.49 2.34 8.09
N LYS A 159 -12.92 3.37 8.73
CA LYS A 159 -11.69 3.27 9.51
C LYS A 159 -11.84 2.28 10.66
N ASN A 160 -12.92 2.41 11.42
CA ASN A 160 -13.21 1.52 12.54
C ASN A 160 -13.43 0.08 12.08
N ILE A 161 -14.11 -0.12 10.95
CA ILE A 161 -14.32 -1.44 10.35
C ILE A 161 -12.96 -2.10 10.03
N ILE A 162 -12.07 -1.40 9.31
CA ILE A 162 -10.75 -1.97 8.96
C ILE A 162 -9.94 -2.27 10.23
N LEU A 163 -9.88 -1.34 11.18
CA LEU A 163 -9.16 -1.54 12.44
C LEU A 163 -9.67 -2.77 13.19
N ASN A 164 -10.99 -2.94 13.33
CA ASN A 164 -11.58 -4.07 14.02
C ASN A 164 -11.25 -5.40 13.33
N ILE A 165 -11.22 -5.43 12.00
CA ILE A 165 -10.84 -6.61 11.22
C ILE A 165 -9.38 -6.97 11.46
N ILE A 166 -8.47 -5.98 11.41
CA ILE A 166 -7.04 -6.19 11.67
C ILE A 166 -6.83 -6.72 13.09
N LYS A 167 -7.41 -6.07 14.11
CA LYS A 167 -7.32 -6.51 15.51
C LYS A 167 -7.81 -7.94 15.71
N ARG A 168 -8.93 -8.30 15.06
CA ARG A 168 -9.47 -9.66 15.16
C ARG A 168 -8.53 -10.68 14.52
N GLN A 169 -7.96 -10.39 13.35
CA GLN A 169 -6.97 -11.28 12.73
C GLN A 169 -5.70 -11.40 13.58
N GLN A 170 -5.24 -10.30 14.18
CA GLN A 170 -4.10 -10.28 15.09
C GLN A 170 -4.35 -11.14 16.33
N GLN A 171 -5.51 -11.01 16.97
CA GLN A 171 -5.87 -11.82 18.13
C GLN A 171 -5.86 -13.32 17.78
N LEU A 172 -6.50 -13.71 16.68
CA LEU A 172 -6.53 -15.10 16.23
C LEU A 172 -5.14 -15.65 15.88
N TYR A 173 -4.24 -14.80 15.35
CA TYR A 173 -2.87 -15.18 15.05
C TYR A 173 -2.07 -15.45 16.33
N ILE A 174 -2.16 -14.56 17.32
CA ILE A 174 -1.46 -14.68 18.60
C ILE A 174 -1.99 -15.88 19.40
N GLU A 175 -3.30 -16.09 19.43
CA GLU A 175 -3.92 -17.27 20.08
C GLU A 175 -3.40 -18.59 19.49
N LYS A 176 -3.10 -18.61 18.19
CA LYS A 176 -2.66 -19.81 17.47
C LYS A 176 -1.16 -20.06 17.55
N ASN A 177 -0.35 -19.01 17.40
CA ASN A 177 1.11 -19.11 17.24
C ASN A 177 1.90 -18.63 18.46
N GLY A 178 1.21 -18.17 19.52
CA GLY A 178 1.84 -17.42 20.58
C GLY A 178 2.22 -16.00 20.16
N ASP A 179 2.67 -15.19 21.12
CA ASP A 179 3.24 -13.87 20.84
C ASP A 179 4.76 -13.98 20.72
N GLU A 180 5.22 -14.87 19.83
CA GLU A 180 6.63 -15.25 19.73
C GLU A 180 7.49 -14.28 18.91
N ASN A 181 6.93 -13.17 18.41
CA ASN A 181 7.65 -12.21 17.59
C ASN A 181 8.24 -11.05 18.43
N ILE A 182 9.43 -11.28 18.98
CA ILE A 182 10.47 -10.25 19.15
C ILE A 182 11.58 -10.53 18.14
#